data_AF-A0A1M4ZJG1-F1
#
_entry.id   AF-A0A1M4ZJG1-F1
#
_cell.length_a   1.000
_cell.length_b   1.000
_cell.length_c   1.000
_cell.angle_alpha   90.00
_cell.angle_beta   90.00
_cell.angle_gamma   90.00
#
_symmetry.space_group_name_H-M   'P 1'
#
loop_
_entity.id
_entity.type
_entity.pdbx_description
1 polymer ?
#
loop_
_entity_poly.entity_id
_entity_poly.type
_entity_poly.pdbx_seq_one_letter_code
_entity_poly.pdbx_strand_id
1 'polypeptide(L)' 'MTVQNYFPAADGKTVSAGDGLTRKVGANNDNLMCVEVQFEKGAVAPLHSHPHEQVT' A
#
# COMPACT_ATOMS: atom_id res chain seq x y z
N MET A 1 -12.52 9.14 5.86
CA MET A 1 -11.39 8.66 6.69
C MET A 1 -10.74 9.87 7.37
N THR A 2 -10.10 9.69 8.52
CA THR A 2 -9.27 10.77 9.08
C THR A 2 -8.08 11.00 8.15
N VAL A 3 -7.88 12.24 7.70
CA VAL A 3 -6.79 12.59 6.78
C VAL A 3 -5.43 12.23 7.41
N GLN A 4 -4.60 11.53 6.64
CA GLN A 4 -3.20 11.27 6.97
C GLN A 4 -2.31 11.88 5.89
N ASN A 5 -1.50 12.88 6.25
CA ASN A 5 -0.60 13.60 5.34
C ASN A 5 0.83 13.77 5.90
N TYR A 6 1.12 13.16 7.05
CA TYR A 6 2.45 13.06 7.63
C TYR A 6 2.78 11.58 7.85
N PHE A 7 3.86 11.10 7.22
CA PHE A 7 4.21 9.69 7.19
C PHE A 7 5.72 9.45 7.11
N PRO A 8 6.47 9.74 8.20
CA PRO A 8 7.88 9.37 8.28
C PRO A 8 8.07 7.87 8.09
N ALA A 9 9.18 7.49 7.45
CA ALA A 9 9.47 6.09 7.12
C ALA A 9 9.48 5.18 8.37
N ALA A 10 9.91 5.71 9.52
CA ALA A 10 10.01 4.98 10.78
C ALA A 10 8.65 4.73 11.47
N ASP A 11 7.62 5.51 11.14
CA ASP A 11 6.36 5.52 11.90
C ASP A 11 5.26 4.67 11.26
N GLY A 12 5.44 4.28 10.00
CA GLY A 12 4.44 3.52 9.27
C GLY A 12 4.40 2.04 9.67
N LYS A 13 3.19 1.52 9.86
CA LYS A 13 2.97 0.11 10.20
C LYS A 13 2.98 -0.77 8.94
N THR A 14 4.00 -1.62 8.82
CA THR A 14 4.03 -2.67 7.81
C THR A 14 3.08 -3.81 8.19
N VAL A 15 2.26 -4.24 7.24
CA VAL A 15 1.34 -5.37 7.39
C VAL A 15 1.50 -6.35 6.24
N SER A 16 1.28 -7.65 6.52
CA SER A 16 1.29 -8.67 5.47
C SER A 16 0.15 -8.44 4.47
N ALA A 17 0.45 -8.59 3.18
CA ALA A 17 -0.50 -8.57 2.08
C ALA A 17 -0.64 -9.97 1.42
N GLY A 18 -0.01 -11.01 1.99
CA GLY A 18 -0.01 -12.37 1.47
C GLY A 18 1.15 -12.64 0.49
N ASP A 19 1.50 -13.92 0.29
CA ASP A 19 2.38 -14.42 -0.78
C ASP A 19 3.72 -13.67 -0.98
N GLY A 20 4.40 -13.30 0.12
CA GLY A 20 5.68 -12.58 0.06
C GLY A 20 5.53 -11.09 -0.22
N LEU A 21 4.32 -10.53 -0.09
CA LEU A 21 4.06 -9.10 -0.14
C LEU A 21 3.80 -8.55 1.25
N THR A 22 4.38 -7.38 1.52
CA THR A 22 3.96 -6.51 2.62
C THR A 22 3.54 -5.16 2.08
N ARG A 23 2.73 -4.43 2.86
CA ARG A 23 2.34 -3.07 2.52
C ARG A 23 2.34 -2.16 3.73
N LYS A 24 2.47 -0.87 3.47
CA LYS A 24 2.42 0.21 4.46
C LYS A 24 1.65 1.39 3.87
N VAL A 25 0.57 1.80 4.53
CA VAL A 25 -0.21 2.98 4.11
C VAL A 25 0.52 4.23 4.60
N GLY A 26 0.84 5.14 3.68
CA GLY A 26 1.54 6.38 3.98
C GLY A 26 0.60 7.57 4.14
N ALA A 27 -0.11 7.93 3.06
CA ALA A 27 -1.06 9.04 3.05
C ALA A 27 -2.44 8.57 2.61
N ASN A 28 -3.49 9.18 3.16
CA ASN A 28 -4.84 8.96 2.69
C ASN A 28 -5.78 10.14 3.01
N ASN A 29 -6.80 10.29 2.17
CA ASN A 29 -8.02 11.03 2.44
C ASN A 29 -9.19 10.29 1.76
N ASP A 30 -10.34 10.94 1.61
CA ASP A 30 -11.52 10.31 1.00
C ASP A 30 -11.38 10.02 -0.50
N ASN A 31 -10.40 10.64 -1.19
CA ASN A 31 -10.26 10.59 -2.64
C ASN A 31 -8.96 9.92 -3.12
N LEU A 32 -7.94 9.81 -2.27
CA LEU A 32 -6.62 9.27 -2.64
C LEU A 32 -5.99 8.49 -1.49
N MET A 33 -5.27 7.42 -1.83
CA MET A 33 -4.46 6.66 -0.90
C MET A 33 -3.11 6.33 -1.54
N CYS A 34 -2.02 6.58 -0.80
CA CYS A 34 -0.67 6.20 -1.18
C CYS A 34 -0.19 5.03 -0.33
N VAL A 35 0.28 3.97 -0.98
CA VAL A 35 0.70 2.73 -0.33
C VAL A 35 2.09 2.36 -0.83
N GLU A 36 3.00 2.09 0.10
CA GLU A 36 4.28 1.46 -0.19
C GLU A 36 4.08 -0.06 -0.15
N VAL A 37 4.36 -0.76 -1.25
CA VAL A 37 4.24 -2.22 -1.35
C VAL A 37 5.62 -2.82 -1.56
N GLN A 38 6.02 -3.75 -0.70
CA GLN A 38 7.30 -4.46 -0.79
C GLN A 38 7.04 -5.89 -1.27
N PHE A 39 7.87 -6.32 -2.21
CA PHE A 39 7.86 -7.67 -2.76
C PHE A 39 9.13 -8.38 -2.34
N GLU A 40 8.99 -9.57 -1.77
CA GLU A 40 10.10 -10.51 -1.65
C GLU A 40 10.59 -10.94 -3.04
N LYS A 41 11.87 -11.28 -3.15
CA LYS A 41 12.46 -11.68 -4.43
C LYS A 41 11.73 -12.91 -4.98
N GLY A 42 11.15 -12.77 -6.18
CA GLY A 42 10.40 -13.82 -6.85
C GLY A 42 8.91 -13.90 -6.49
N ALA A 43 8.43 -13.03 -5.60
CA ALA A 43 7.00 -12.90 -5.33
C ALA A 43 6.26 -12.41 -6.58
N VAL A 44 5.08 -12.97 -6.84
CA VAL A 44 4.21 -12.62 -7.96
C VAL A 44 2.84 -12.27 -7.41
N ALA A 45 2.41 -11.03 -7.61
CA ALA A 45 1.04 -10.65 -7.29
C ALA A 45 0.06 -11.26 -8.31
N PRO A 46 -1.07 -11.85 -7.88
CA PRO A 46 -2.05 -12.41 -8.81
C PRO A 46 -2.68 -11.31 -9.67
N LEU A 47 -3.04 -11.68 -10.91
CA LEU A 47 -3.82 -10.81 -11.79
C LEU A 47 -5.16 -10.47 -11.14
N HIS A 48 -5.54 -9.19 -11.20
CA HIS A 48 -6.79 -8.69 -10.65
C HIS A 48 -7.28 -7.47 -11.43
N SER A 49 -8.50 -7.01 -11.12
CA SER A 49 -9.11 -5.80 -11.69
C SER A 49 -9.35 -4.77 -10.60
N HIS A 50 -9.30 -3.49 -10.96
CA HIS A 50 -9.53 -2.42 -10.00
C HIS A 50 -10.94 -1.82 -10.16
N PRO A 51 -11.73 -1.75 -9.07
CA PRO A 51 -12.93 -0.90 -9.02
C PRO A 51 -12.57 0.58 -8.81
N HIS A 52 -11.33 0.88 -8.44
CA HIS A 52 -10.77 2.22 -8.26
C HIS A 52 -9.67 2.47 -9.30
N GLU A 53 -9.36 3.73 -9.61
CA GLU A 53 -8.18 4.01 -10.42
C GLU A 53 -6.90 3.77 -9.62
N GLN A 54 -5.92 3.10 -10.22
CA GLN A 54 -4.61 2.84 -9.62
C GLN A 54 -3.51 3.31 -10.57
N VAL A 55 -2.51 3.99 -10.01
CA VAL A 55 -1.26 4.33 -10.69
C VAL A 55 -0.10 3.66 -9.95
N THR A 56 0.84 3.09 -10.70
CA THR A 56 2.06 2.46 -10.22
C THR A 56 3.22 3.43 -10.17
#